data_AF-A0A3B9VMC2-F1
#
_entry.id   AF-A0A3B9VMC2-F1
#
_cell.length_a   1.000
_cell.length_b   1.000
_cell.length_c   1.000
_cell.angle_alpha   90.00
_cell.angle_beta   90.00
_cell.angle_gamma   90.00
#
_symmetry.space_group_name_H-M   'P 1'
#
loop_
_entity.id
_entity.type
_entity.pdbx_description
1 polymer ?
#
loop_
_entity_poly.entity_id
_entity_poly.type
_entity_poly.pdbx_seq_one_letter_code
_entity_poly.pdbx_strand_id
1 'polypeptide(L)'
;MRELGISLSKQLRAGDVLVLKGDLGAGKTALASGIGMGLGIEGVSSPTFIISRVHKAKVPLIHIDAYRLLLSGAKGFEFDDLDIATSKDHA
;
A
#
# COMPACT_ATOMS: atom_id res chain seq x y z
N MET A 1 -7.85 -14.87 2.18
CA MET A 1 -7.09 -13.64 2.49
C MET A 1 -7.87 -12.36 2.25
N ARG A 2 -8.52 -12.18 1.08
CA ARG A 2 -9.31 -10.98 0.78
C ARG A 2 -10.45 -10.74 1.78
N GLU A 3 -11.21 -11.77 2.12
CA GLU A 3 -12.28 -11.68 3.14
C GLU A 3 -11.77 -11.23 4.51
N LEU A 4 -10.59 -11.72 4.93
CA LEU A 4 -9.96 -11.26 6.16
C LEU A 4 -9.62 -9.77 6.07
N GLY A 5 -9.08 -9.31 4.93
CA GLY A 5 -8.79 -7.90 4.70
C GLY A 5 -10.04 -7.01 4.79
N ILE A 6 -11.16 -7.47 4.22
CA ILE A 6 -12.46 -6.77 4.29
C ILE A 6 -12.97 -6.71 5.73
N SER A 7 -12.78 -7.78 6.52
CA SER A 7 -13.17 -7.79 7.93
C SER A 7 -12.29 -6.87 8.76
N LEU A 8 -10.98 -6.90 8.52
CA LEU A 8 -9.99 -6.08 9.22
C LEU A 8 -10.19 -4.59 8.94
N SER A 9 -10.50 -4.20 7.70
CA SER A 9 -10.68 -2.79 7.31
C SER A 9 -11.74 -2.07 8.14
N LYS A 10 -12.76 -2.79 8.63
CA LYS A 10 -13.84 -2.24 9.47
C LYS A 10 -13.36 -1.81 10.86
N GLN A 11 -12.18 -2.26 11.27
CA GLN A 11 -11.58 -1.96 12.57
C GLN A 11 -10.49 -0.89 12.47
N LEU A 12 -10.01 -0.61 11.25
CA LEU A 12 -8.94 0.34 11.01
C LEU A 12 -9.43 1.78 11.11
N ARG A 13 -8.52 2.65 11.53
CA ARG A 13 -8.71 4.10 11.64
C ARG A 13 -7.65 4.82 10.83
N ALA A 14 -7.94 6.06 10.48
CA ALA A 14 -6.94 6.91 9.84
C ALA A 14 -5.71 7.04 10.76
N GLY A 15 -4.52 6.82 10.20
CA GLY A 15 -3.25 6.83 10.93
C GLY A 15 -2.75 5.45 11.38
N ASP A 16 -3.55 4.40 11.30
CA ASP A 16 -3.10 3.05 11.60
C ASP A 16 -2.02 2.58 10.60
N VAL A 17 -0.99 1.91 11.10
CA VAL A 17 0.10 1.35 10.30
C VAL A 17 0.12 -0.16 10.45
N LEU A 18 -0.06 -0.87 9.33
CA LEU A 18 -0.06 -2.33 9.29
C LEU A 18 1.22 -2.83 8.64
N VAL A 19 2.02 -3.58 9.39
CA VAL A 19 3.23 -4.24 8.89
C VAL A 19 2.93 -5.70 8.59
N LEU A 20 3.05 -6.08 7.31
CA LEU A 20 2.81 -7.45 6.85
C LEU A 20 4.14 -8.17 6.60
N LYS A 21 4.43 -9.20 7.38
CA LYS A 21 5.60 -10.07 7.20
C LYS A 21 5.17 -11.45 6.72
N GLY A 22 5.89 -11.99 5.75
CA GLY A 22 5.70 -13.34 5.25
C GLY A 22 6.45 -13.55 3.94
N ASP A 23 6.62 -14.81 3.55
CA ASP A 23 7.36 -15.18 2.35
C ASP A 23 6.65 -14.76 1.06
N LEU A 24 7.33 -14.91 -0.07
CA LEU A 24 6.73 -14.72 -1.39
C LEU A 24 5.54 -15.68 -1.53
N GLY A 25 4.38 -15.16 -1.96
CA GLY A 25 3.16 -15.95 -2.06
C GLY A 25 2.36 -16.11 -0.76
N ALA A 26 2.82 -15.60 0.39
CA ALA A 26 2.09 -15.67 1.68
C ALA A 26 0.75 -14.88 1.71
N GLY A 27 0.35 -14.25 0.59
CA GLY A 27 -0.94 -13.56 0.48
C GLY A 27 -0.95 -12.11 0.99
N LYS A 28 0.22 -11.49 1.23
CA LYS A 28 0.34 -10.08 1.67
C LYS A 28 -0.43 -9.11 0.77
N THR A 29 -0.21 -9.17 -0.54
CA THR A 29 -0.94 -8.36 -1.53
C THR A 29 -2.43 -8.69 -1.57
N ALA A 30 -2.81 -9.96 -1.38
CA ALA A 30 -4.21 -10.37 -1.32
C ALA A 30 -4.92 -9.83 -0.06
N LEU A 31 -4.21 -9.71 1.06
CA LEU A 31 -4.70 -9.06 2.27
C LEU A 31 -4.87 -7.55 2.06
N ALA A 32 -3.85 -6.87 1.52
CA ALA A 32 -3.92 -5.45 1.18
C ALA A 32 -5.08 -5.15 0.21
N SER A 33 -5.29 -6.01 -0.78
CA SER A 33 -6.41 -5.93 -1.71
C SER A 33 -7.77 -6.04 -1.00
N GLY A 34 -7.91 -6.99 -0.07
CA GLY A 34 -9.11 -7.10 0.76
C GLY A 34 -9.37 -5.87 1.63
N ILE A 35 -8.32 -5.29 2.22
CA ILE A 35 -8.43 -4.04 3.00
C ILE A 35 -8.94 -2.92 2.09
N GLY A 36 -8.36 -2.76 0.90
CA GLY A 36 -8.81 -1.79 -0.10
C GLY A 36 -10.29 -1.95 -0.43
N MET A 37 -10.75 -3.17 -0.74
CA MET A 37 -12.15 -3.45 -1.01
C MET A 37 -13.06 -3.02 0.14
N GLY A 38 -12.67 -3.31 1.38
CA GLY A 38 -13.44 -2.92 2.56
C GLY A 38 -13.42 -1.41 2.87
N LEU A 39 -12.50 -0.66 2.25
CA LEU A 39 -12.47 0.81 2.25
C LEU A 39 -13.18 1.43 1.04
N GLY A 40 -13.76 0.61 0.15
CA GLY A 40 -14.41 1.06 -1.09
C GLY A 40 -13.42 1.40 -2.22
N ILE A 41 -12.22 0.83 -2.18
CA ILE A 41 -11.17 1.04 -3.18
C ILE A 41 -11.18 -0.13 -4.16
N GLU A 42 -11.24 0.17 -5.45
CA GLU A 42 -11.11 -0.80 -6.53
C GLU A 42 -9.66 -0.92 -7.02
N GLY A 43 -9.29 -2.10 -7.54
CA GLY A 43 -8.03 -2.26 -8.26
C GLY A 43 -6.76 -2.17 -7.42
N VAL A 44 -6.81 -2.44 -6.11
CA VAL A 44 -5.59 -2.55 -5.29
C VAL A 44 -4.73 -3.72 -5.78
N SER A 45 -3.57 -3.38 -6.32
CA SER A 45 -2.57 -4.31 -6.83
C SER A 45 -1.23 -4.09 -6.12
N SER A 46 -0.32 -5.04 -6.28
CA SER A 46 1.05 -4.86 -5.79
C SER A 46 1.67 -3.68 -6.54
N PRO A 47 2.37 -2.78 -5.85
CA PRO A 47 3.20 -1.79 -6.52
C PRO A 47 4.45 -2.51 -7.05
N THR A 48 4.30 -3.31 -8.12
CA THR A 48 5.36 -4.20 -8.64
C THR A 48 6.58 -3.42 -9.14
N PHE A 49 6.37 -2.15 -9.52
CA PHE A 49 7.37 -1.26 -10.14
C PHE A 49 7.53 0.10 -9.45
N ILE A 50 6.81 0.37 -8.35
CA ILE A 50 6.91 1.61 -7.56
C ILE A 50 7.05 1.23 -6.08
N ILE A 51 7.65 2.06 -5.23
CA ILE A 51 7.85 1.73 -3.80
C ILE A 51 6.53 1.82 -3.03
N SER A 52 5.69 2.79 -3.39
CA SER A 52 4.38 3.00 -2.78
C SER A 52 3.31 3.38 -3.79
N ARG A 53 2.05 3.06 -3.50
CA ARG A 53 0.87 3.55 -4.22
C ARG A 53 -0.12 4.17 -3.25
N VAL A 54 -0.66 5.33 -3.62
CA VAL A 54 -1.77 5.95 -2.87
C VAL A 54 -3.08 5.62 -3.56
N HIS A 55 -3.97 4.96 -2.82
CA HIS A 55 -5.32 4.67 -3.27
C HIS A 55 -6.31 5.65 -2.64
N LYS A 56 -6.98 6.45 -3.48
CA LYS A 56 -7.93 7.48 -3.04
C LYS A 56 -9.22 6.84 -2.53
N ALA A 57 -9.65 7.25 -1.35
CA ALA A 57 -10.93 6.93 -0.72
C ALA A 57 -11.21 7.95 0.39
N LYS A 58 -12.33 7.81 1.12
CA LYS A 58 -12.62 8.65 2.30
C LYS A 58 -11.48 8.60 3.33
N VAL A 59 -10.87 7.44 3.50
CA VAL A 59 -9.58 7.28 4.20
C VAL A 59 -8.61 6.69 3.18
N PRO A 60 -7.58 7.44 2.74
CA PRO A 60 -6.62 6.95 1.77
C PRO A 60 -5.88 5.71 2.29
N LEU A 61 -5.62 4.75 1.39
CA LEU A 61 -4.77 3.60 1.67
C LEU A 61 -3.41 3.82 0.99
N ILE A 62 -2.36 3.89 1.80
CA ILE A 62 -0.98 3.95 1.33
C ILE A 62 -0.42 2.53 1.38
N HIS A 63 -0.16 1.93 0.21
CA HIS A 63 0.37 0.58 0.12
C HIS A 63 1.85 0.65 -0.27
N ILE A 64 2.73 0.16 0.62
CA ILE A 64 4.20 0.17 0.45
C ILE A 64 4.70 -1.27 0.37
N ASP A 65 5.56 -1.58 -0.61
CA ASP A 65 6.23 -2.89 -0.70
C ASP A 65 7.72 -2.77 -0.32
N ALA A 66 8.02 -3.12 0.94
CA ALA A 66 9.37 -3.05 1.50
C ALA A 66 10.35 -4.07 0.89
N TYR A 67 9.88 -5.10 0.16
CA TYR A 67 10.77 -6.01 -0.55
C TYR A 67 11.64 -5.25 -1.58
N ARG A 68 11.09 -4.18 -2.19
CA ARG A 68 11.84 -3.32 -3.10
C ARG A 68 12.87 -2.44 -2.40
N LEU A 69 12.55 -1.90 -1.23
CA LEU A 69 13.49 -1.10 -0.43
C LEU A 69 14.76 -1.87 -0.08
N LEU A 70 14.63 -3.19 0.12
CA LEU A 70 15.76 -4.07 0.40
C LEU A 70 16.57 -4.42 -0.85
N LEU A 71 15.92 -4.49 -2.01
CA LEU A 71 16.58 -4.78 -3.30
C LEU A 71 17.28 -3.56 -3.91
N SER A 72 16.83 -2.32 -3.63
CA SER A 72 17.43 -1.09 -4.16
C SER A 72 18.70 -0.63 -3.43
N GLY A 73 19.17 -1.40 -2.44
CA GLY A 73 20.52 -1.34 -1.88
C GLY A 73 21.13 0.06 -1.77
N ALA A 74 20.63 0.90 -0.84
CA ALA A 74 21.19 2.20 -0.43
C ALA A 74 21.64 3.21 -1.52
N LYS A 75 21.43 2.95 -2.83
CA LYS A 75 21.92 3.78 -3.94
C LYS A 75 20.88 4.10 -5.02
N GLY A 76 19.63 3.69 -4.85
CA GLY A 76 18.57 3.96 -5.82
C GLY A 76 17.21 4.17 -5.15
N PHE A 77 17.16 5.04 -4.15
CA PHE A 77 15.90 5.55 -3.62
C PHE A 77 15.71 6.95 -4.19
N GLU A 78 14.89 7.09 -5.22
CA GLU A 78 14.49 8.40 -5.72
C GLU A 78 13.11 8.75 -5.15
N PHE A 79 12.89 10.03 -4.84
CA PHE A 79 11.60 10.49 -4.32
C PHE A 79 10.45 10.25 -5.31
N ASP A 80 10.76 10.09 -6.59
CA ASP A 80 9.80 9.76 -7.65
C ASP A 80 9.25 8.32 -7.56
N ASP A 81 9.93 7.42 -6.83
CA ASP A 81 9.45 6.05 -6.59
C ASP A 81 8.33 6.00 -5.52
N LEU A 82 8.19 7.08 -4.75
CA LEU A 82 7.09 7.29 -3.84
C LEU A 82 6.00 8.07 -4.57
N ASP A 83 4.85 7.43 -4.79
CA ASP A 83 3.63 8.07 -5.30
C ASP A 83 3.01 9.05 -4.27
N ILE A 84 3.81 10.02 -3.81
CA ILE A 84 3.42 11.09 -2.89
C ILE A 84 3.32 12.35 -3.74
N ALA A 85 2.11 12.91 -3.86
CA ALA A 85 1.94 14.23 -4.42
C ALA A 85 2.76 15.23 -3.58
N THR A 86 3.88 15.70 -4.11
CA THR A 86 4.59 16.82 -3.51
C THR A 86 3.71 18.06 -3.63
N SER A 87 3.74 18.94 -2.64
CA SER A 87 2.83 20.09 -2.49
C SER A 87 2.99 21.20 -3.54
N LYS A 88 3.36 20.88 -4.79
CA LYS A 88 3.55 21.82 -5.90
C LYS A 88 2.37 21.89 -6.87
N ASP A 89 1.31 21.10 -6.69
CA ASP A 89 0.16 21.09 -7.59
C ASP A 89 -0.91 22.16 -7.29
N HIS A 90 -0.55 23.20 -6.53
CA HIS A 90 -1.40 24.38 -6.32
C HIS A 90 -0.62 25.63 -6.74
N ALA A 91 -0.64 25.91 -8.05
CA ALA A 91 -0.32 27.19 -8.65
C ALA A 91 -1.46 27.59 -9.60
#